data_AF-A0A424YF81-F1
#
_entry.id   AF-A0A424YF81-F1
#
_cell.length_a   1.000
_cell.length_b   1.000
_cell.length_c   1.000
_cell.angle_alpha   90.00
_cell.angle_beta   90.00
_cell.angle_gamma   90.00
#
_symmetry.space_group_name_H-M   'P 1'
#
loop_
_entity.id
_entity.type
_entity.pdbx_description
1 polymer ?
#
loop_
_entity_poly.entity_id
_entity_poly.type
_entity_poly.pdbx_seq_one_letter_code
_entity_poly.pdbx_strand_id
1 'polypeptide(L)'
;MNGDIAAIDAYIWEDFMLVEEVDVDEEMIYCYSGDELDLEDWVLAKDGKTLDLEDIEEFDIFFYNEDAEYGQVYNDIAAEGEIENVFRNSFEVEGYEYYYLNEEFSDYEGIYSRYLDEDMDLEDFDDDAAEEMQEAGEPVQVFVDYRGEAVYIEGDVEEVAKDEVGGILLEDVDGYRDARGRDMIEFVVVNEMGEEVTVDKRLDDIDEIRIGYEEYDMDNDDEVRFVVEEDDAWVRVPVGETATHIEFNQEDRFAMSEIATLGMVIEMTLDAAGNIVELTFFEENASTGYGAFYDVRNYESGDRFIEGKRTSSNMPVFIVEDAFVEWDDDLDVNVWEDDDEIDT
;
A
#
# COMPACT_ATOMS: atom_id res chain seq x y z
N MET A 1 50.97 -19.18 12.56
CA MET A 1 50.85 -19.76 11.20
C MET A 1 50.43 -18.61 10.32
N ASN A 2 51.12 -18.37 9.18
CA ASN A 2 50.65 -17.39 8.22
C ASN A 2 49.44 -18.02 7.54
N GLY A 3 48.27 -17.40 7.69
CA GLY A 3 47.02 -17.84 7.09
C GLY A 3 47.07 -17.61 5.59
N ASP A 4 47.68 -18.53 4.86
CA ASP A 4 47.68 -18.53 3.42
C ASP A 4 46.27 -18.93 2.96
N ILE A 5 45.53 -17.99 2.37
CA ILE A 5 44.23 -18.22 1.75
C ILE A 5 44.46 -19.09 0.50
N ALA A 6 43.83 -20.27 0.46
CA ALA A 6 44.01 -21.23 -0.63
C ALA A 6 43.10 -20.93 -1.84
N ALA A 7 41.91 -20.39 -1.59
CA ALA A 7 40.93 -19.96 -2.57
C ALA A 7 39.98 -18.91 -1.94
N ILE A 8 39.37 -18.07 -2.77
CA ILE A 8 38.25 -17.19 -2.41
C ILE A 8 37.17 -17.51 -3.44
N ASP A 9 36.04 -17.99 -2.96
CA ASP A 9 34.82 -18.12 -3.72
C ASP A 9 33.87 -17.02 -3.24
N ALA A 10 33.17 -16.39 -4.19
CA ALA A 10 32.27 -15.28 -3.94
C ALA A 10 30.99 -15.53 -4.72
N TYR A 11 29.87 -15.44 -4.02
CA TYR A 11 28.54 -15.73 -4.53
C TYR A 11 27.70 -14.46 -4.49
N ILE A 12 26.68 -14.42 -5.34
CA ILE A 12 25.63 -13.42 -5.29
C ILE A 12 24.43 -14.14 -4.70
N TRP A 13 23.84 -13.57 -3.66
CA TRP A 13 22.63 -14.12 -3.05
C TRP A 13 21.47 -13.99 -4.03
N GLU A 14 20.66 -15.04 -4.11
CA GLU A 14 19.45 -15.06 -4.93
C GLU A 14 18.30 -14.44 -4.14
N ASP A 15 18.12 -14.91 -2.91
CA ASP A 15 17.17 -14.38 -1.93
C ASP A 15 17.65 -14.75 -0.50
N PHE A 16 16.81 -14.51 0.51
CA PHE A 16 16.91 -15.08 1.84
C PHE A 16 15.61 -15.78 2.25
N MET A 17 15.73 -16.69 3.21
CA MET A 17 14.62 -17.33 3.91
C MET A 17 14.66 -16.93 5.38
N LEU A 18 13.50 -16.55 5.95
CA LEU A 18 13.34 -16.47 7.40
C LEU A 18 12.93 -17.84 7.92
N VAL A 19 13.85 -18.51 8.63
CA VAL A 19 13.66 -19.92 9.03
C VAL A 19 12.48 -20.07 10.00
N GLU A 20 11.56 -20.96 9.67
CA GLU A 20 10.47 -21.41 10.56
C GLU A 20 10.86 -22.75 11.21
N GLU A 21 11.27 -23.73 10.41
CA GLU A 21 11.59 -25.08 10.89
C GLU A 21 12.77 -25.68 10.11
N VAL A 22 13.52 -26.57 10.77
CA VAL A 22 14.61 -27.35 10.17
C VAL A 22 14.37 -28.84 10.42
N ASP A 23 14.21 -29.62 9.35
CA ASP A 23 14.18 -31.08 9.41
C ASP A 23 15.57 -31.66 9.11
N VAL A 24 16.29 -31.99 10.17
CA VAL A 24 17.66 -32.56 10.07
C VAL A 24 17.67 -33.98 9.50
N ASP A 25 16.58 -34.74 9.62
CA ASP A 25 16.51 -36.12 9.11
C ASP A 25 16.24 -36.14 7.58
N GLU A 26 15.49 -35.15 7.08
CA GLU A 26 15.20 -34.97 5.66
C GLU A 26 16.13 -33.95 4.96
N GLU A 27 17.03 -33.30 5.72
CA GLU A 27 17.96 -32.26 5.24
C GLU A 27 17.24 -31.03 4.64
N MET A 28 16.08 -30.67 5.20
CA MET A 28 15.20 -29.59 4.72
C MET A 28 15.17 -28.38 5.66
N ILE A 29 14.95 -27.20 5.08
CA ILE A 29 14.56 -25.96 5.78
C ILE A 29 13.18 -25.54 5.28
N TYR A 30 12.36 -25.07 6.21
CA TYR A 30 11.06 -24.44 5.96
C TYR A 30 11.11 -23.00 6.44
N CYS A 31 10.44 -22.09 5.73
CA CYS A 31 10.38 -20.69 6.09
C CYS A 31 8.95 -20.17 6.18
N TYR A 32 8.81 -19.02 6.84
CA TYR A 32 7.53 -18.37 7.08
C TYR A 32 6.79 -17.92 5.79
N SER A 33 7.43 -17.90 4.62
CA SER A 33 6.75 -17.73 3.33
C SER A 33 6.05 -19.00 2.82
N GLY A 34 6.23 -20.14 3.49
CA GLY A 34 5.78 -21.46 3.06
C GLY A 34 6.71 -22.15 2.06
N ASP A 35 7.84 -21.53 1.69
CA ASP A 35 8.84 -22.16 0.84
C ASP A 35 9.65 -23.22 1.60
N GLU A 36 10.17 -24.19 0.86
CA GLU A 36 11.01 -25.27 1.38
C GLU A 36 12.28 -25.40 0.54
N LEU A 37 13.40 -25.70 1.19
CA LEU A 37 14.69 -25.87 0.53
C LEU A 37 15.40 -27.13 0.99
N ASP A 38 15.74 -27.98 0.02
CA ASP A 38 16.54 -29.19 0.21
C ASP A 38 18.02 -28.83 0.25
N LEU A 39 18.64 -29.04 1.43
CA LEU A 39 20.03 -28.74 1.70
C LEU A 39 20.96 -29.97 1.54
N GLU A 40 20.52 -31.06 0.91
CA GLU A 40 21.38 -32.21 0.59
C GLU A 40 22.60 -31.72 -0.21
N ASP A 41 23.81 -32.05 0.28
CA ASP A 41 25.11 -31.65 -0.30
C ASP A 41 25.47 -30.14 -0.25
N TRP A 42 24.66 -29.29 0.41
CA TRP A 42 24.96 -27.86 0.52
C TRP A 42 26.15 -27.55 1.43
N VAL A 43 26.85 -26.45 1.13
CA VAL A 43 27.85 -25.87 2.01
C VAL A 43 27.19 -24.75 2.82
N LEU A 44 27.02 -24.98 4.12
CA LEU A 44 26.40 -24.02 5.03
C LEU A 44 27.44 -23.24 5.83
N ALA A 45 27.17 -21.97 6.10
CA ALA A 45 28.09 -21.11 6.85
C ALA A 45 27.39 -20.14 7.82
N LYS A 46 28.11 -19.78 8.90
CA LYS A 46 27.79 -18.68 9.83
C LYS A 46 29.12 -18.09 10.30
N ASP A 47 29.26 -16.76 10.32
CA ASP A 47 30.51 -16.06 10.70
C ASP A 47 31.78 -16.54 9.97
N GLY A 48 31.66 -16.89 8.69
CA GLY A 48 32.78 -17.39 7.89
C GLY A 48 33.32 -18.76 8.33
N LYS A 49 32.53 -19.53 9.09
CA LYS A 49 32.81 -20.92 9.45
C LYS A 49 31.72 -21.81 8.86
N THR A 50 32.09 -23.05 8.53
CA THR A 50 31.10 -24.07 8.21
C THR A 50 30.15 -24.27 9.38
N LEU A 51 28.87 -24.35 9.06
CA LEU A 51 27.74 -24.56 9.94
C LEU A 51 27.21 -25.99 9.70
N ASP A 52 26.81 -26.71 10.73
CA ASP A 52 26.04 -27.95 10.55
C ASP A 52 24.55 -27.59 10.48
N LEU A 53 23.72 -28.37 9.77
CA LEU A 53 22.29 -28.08 9.62
C LEU A 53 21.56 -27.95 10.98
N GLU A 54 21.98 -28.74 11.97
CA GLU A 54 21.46 -28.69 13.35
C GLU A 54 21.76 -27.39 14.11
N ASP A 55 22.64 -26.54 13.58
CA ASP A 55 22.97 -25.23 14.16
C ASP A 55 22.14 -24.09 13.54
N ILE A 56 21.28 -24.37 12.55
CA ILE A 56 20.30 -23.41 12.04
C ILE A 56 19.08 -23.42 12.98
N GLU A 57 18.69 -22.23 13.43
CA GLU A 57 17.61 -22.03 14.39
C GLU A 57 16.42 -21.31 13.74
N GLU A 58 15.23 -21.48 14.32
CA GLU A 58 14.05 -20.65 13.99
C GLU A 58 14.41 -19.15 14.11
N PHE A 59 13.89 -18.33 13.19
CA PHE A 59 14.22 -16.92 12.96
C PHE A 59 15.65 -16.63 12.49
N ASP A 60 16.47 -17.64 12.18
CA ASP A 60 17.71 -17.37 11.43
C ASP A 60 17.36 -16.81 10.03
N ILE A 61 18.10 -15.78 9.60
CA ILE A 61 18.01 -15.24 8.24
C ILE A 61 19.01 -16.00 7.38
N PHE A 62 18.48 -16.88 6.52
CA PHE A 62 19.25 -17.80 5.70
C PHE A 62 19.34 -17.29 4.25
N PHE A 63 20.46 -16.66 3.91
CA PHE A 63 20.77 -16.27 2.53
C PHE A 63 21.25 -17.47 1.73
N TYR A 64 20.81 -17.59 0.47
CA TYR A 64 21.12 -18.76 -0.35
C TYR A 64 21.50 -18.43 -1.80
N ASN A 65 22.18 -19.39 -2.42
CA ASN A 65 22.41 -19.46 -3.87
C ASN A 65 22.30 -20.94 -4.29
N GLU A 66 21.20 -21.28 -4.95
CA GLU A 66 20.91 -22.66 -5.37
C GLU A 66 21.92 -23.18 -6.40
N ASP A 67 22.31 -22.33 -7.36
CA ASP A 67 23.28 -22.67 -8.40
C ASP A 67 24.65 -23.12 -7.84
N ALA A 68 25.01 -22.61 -6.66
CA ALA A 68 26.25 -22.90 -5.97
C ALA A 68 26.10 -23.94 -4.85
N GLU A 69 24.88 -24.37 -4.52
CA GLU A 69 24.58 -25.20 -3.35
C GLU A 69 25.23 -24.61 -2.08
N TYR A 70 25.06 -23.29 -1.89
CA TYR A 70 25.70 -22.53 -0.82
C TYR A 70 24.67 -21.70 -0.03
N GLY A 71 24.71 -21.85 1.29
CA GLY A 71 23.81 -21.14 2.20
C GLY A 71 24.56 -20.50 3.35
N GLN A 72 24.05 -19.37 3.84
CA GLN A 72 24.62 -18.68 4.97
C GLN A 72 23.55 -18.09 5.89
N VAL A 73 23.68 -18.41 7.17
CA VAL A 73 22.98 -17.68 8.22
C VAL A 73 23.69 -16.36 8.51
N TYR A 74 22.94 -15.26 8.47
CA TYR A 74 23.45 -13.92 8.76
C TYR A 74 22.39 -13.04 9.44
N ASN A 75 22.52 -12.85 10.76
CA ASN A 75 21.54 -12.14 11.59
C ASN A 75 22.13 -10.87 12.21
N ASP A 76 22.88 -10.09 11.43
CA ASP A 76 23.47 -8.85 11.95
C ASP A 76 22.39 -7.77 12.10
N ILE A 77 22.17 -7.36 13.35
CA ILE A 77 21.28 -6.25 13.69
C ILE A 77 22.05 -4.94 13.53
N ALA A 78 21.57 -4.04 12.68
CA ALA A 78 22.15 -2.71 12.48
C ALA A 78 21.64 -1.70 13.49
N ALA A 79 20.36 -1.78 13.88
CA ALA A 79 19.73 -0.92 14.88
C ALA A 79 18.66 -1.68 15.67
N GLU A 80 18.44 -1.23 16.91
CA GLU A 80 17.37 -1.67 17.80
C GLU A 80 16.80 -0.41 18.47
N GLY A 81 15.52 -0.09 18.22
CA GLY A 81 14.89 1.15 18.70
C GLY A 81 13.53 1.40 18.06
N GLU A 82 12.84 2.46 18.48
CA GLU A 82 11.56 2.88 17.89
C GLU A 82 11.78 3.44 16.47
N ILE A 83 10.80 3.28 15.58
CA ILE A 83 10.79 3.97 14.28
C ILE A 83 10.48 5.46 14.51
N GLU A 84 11.44 6.33 14.22
CA GLU A 84 11.35 7.77 14.50
C GLU A 84 10.62 8.54 13.39
N ASN A 85 10.85 8.15 12.13
CA ASN A 85 10.24 8.77 10.95
C ASN A 85 10.02 7.73 9.86
N VAL A 86 8.89 7.82 9.17
CA VAL A 86 8.59 7.05 7.96
C VAL A 86 8.60 7.99 6.75
N PHE A 87 9.20 7.54 5.66
CA PHE A 87 9.22 8.20 4.36
C PHE A 87 8.81 7.19 3.30
N ARG A 88 8.31 7.68 2.17
CA ARG A 88 7.89 6.85 1.03
C ARG A 88 8.89 5.77 0.60
N ASN A 89 10.19 6.00 0.75
CA ASN A 89 11.23 5.06 0.30
C ASN A 89 12.21 4.64 1.39
N SER A 90 11.99 5.09 2.63
CA SER A 90 12.90 4.82 3.74
C SER A 90 12.24 5.04 5.09
N PHE A 91 12.85 4.51 6.15
CA PHE A 91 12.45 4.72 7.53
C PHE A 91 13.68 5.00 8.40
N GLU A 92 13.48 5.66 9.54
CA GLU A 92 14.56 6.04 10.46
C GLU A 92 14.43 5.30 11.80
N VAL A 93 15.49 4.61 12.22
CA VAL A 93 15.60 3.99 13.55
C VAL A 93 16.89 4.46 14.21
N GLU A 94 16.81 4.99 15.43
CA GLU A 94 17.94 5.52 16.20
C GLU A 94 18.77 6.58 15.42
N GLY A 95 18.10 7.41 14.62
CA GLY A 95 18.73 8.43 13.77
C GLY A 95 19.48 7.90 12.55
N TYR A 96 19.29 6.63 12.18
CA TYR A 96 19.82 6.03 10.96
C TYR A 96 18.68 5.73 9.98
N GLU A 97 18.82 6.23 8.75
CA GLU A 97 17.88 6.01 7.65
C GLU A 97 18.20 4.69 6.93
N TYR A 98 17.19 3.86 6.74
CA TYR A 98 17.22 2.59 6.01
C TYR A 98 16.25 2.66 4.84
N TYR A 99 16.67 2.19 3.66
CA TYR A 99 15.82 2.18 2.47
C TYR A 99 15.07 0.86 2.36
N TYR A 100 13.81 0.91 1.93
CA TYR A 100 13.05 -0.28 1.57
C TYR A 100 13.70 -0.95 0.35
N LEU A 101 13.90 -2.26 0.43
CA LEU A 101 14.25 -3.08 -0.71
C LEU A 101 12.94 -3.57 -1.34
N ASN A 102 12.57 -2.99 -2.47
CA ASN A 102 11.41 -3.39 -3.27
C ASN A 102 11.66 -3.16 -4.77
N GLU A 103 10.74 -3.60 -5.63
CA GLU A 103 10.87 -3.42 -7.09
C GLU A 103 10.93 -1.95 -7.54
N GLU A 104 10.36 -1.02 -6.77
CA GLU A 104 10.31 0.40 -7.14
C GLU A 104 11.64 1.12 -6.86
N PHE A 105 12.26 0.82 -5.71
CA PHE A 105 13.40 1.58 -5.18
C PHE A 105 14.73 0.81 -5.19
N SER A 106 14.72 -0.48 -5.48
CA SER A 106 15.91 -1.33 -5.45
C SER A 106 16.31 -1.88 -6.82
N ASP A 107 17.63 -1.89 -7.07
CA ASP A 107 18.24 -2.61 -8.19
C ASP A 107 18.50 -4.10 -7.84
N TYR A 108 18.16 -4.55 -6.61
CA TYR A 108 18.26 -5.96 -6.22
C TYR A 108 17.11 -6.75 -6.82
N GLU A 109 17.42 -7.62 -7.79
CA GLU A 109 16.50 -8.69 -8.17
C GLU A 109 16.52 -9.73 -7.04
N GLY A 110 15.35 -9.98 -6.43
CA GLY A 110 15.13 -11.12 -5.55
C GLY A 110 15.42 -10.92 -4.07
N ILE A 111 15.81 -9.74 -3.58
CA ILE A 111 15.89 -9.49 -2.12
C ILE A 111 15.02 -8.27 -1.80
N TYR A 112 13.98 -8.50 -1.00
CA TYR A 112 13.07 -7.46 -0.53
C TYR A 112 13.12 -7.32 0.99
N SER A 113 12.80 -6.13 1.50
CA SER A 113 12.64 -5.93 2.94
C SER A 113 11.38 -6.67 3.38
N ARG A 114 11.44 -7.44 4.46
CA ARG A 114 10.33 -8.26 4.96
C ARG A 114 10.07 -8.04 6.44
N TYR A 115 8.89 -8.41 6.89
CA TYR A 115 8.54 -8.54 8.31
C TYR A 115 7.54 -9.69 8.51
N LEU A 116 7.30 -10.08 9.77
CA LEU A 116 6.20 -10.98 10.11
C LEU A 116 5.01 -10.16 10.60
N ASP A 117 3.84 -10.41 10.01
CA ASP A 117 2.60 -9.78 10.44
C ASP A 117 2.01 -10.42 11.72
N GLU A 118 0.81 -9.97 12.13
CA GLU A 118 0.12 -10.49 13.32
C GLU A 118 -0.23 -11.99 13.24
N ASP A 119 -0.39 -12.52 12.03
CA ASP A 119 -0.75 -13.91 11.76
C ASP A 119 0.49 -14.81 11.54
N MET A 120 1.69 -14.24 11.66
CA MET A 120 3.00 -14.87 11.43
C MET A 120 3.28 -15.17 9.96
N ASP A 121 2.66 -14.44 9.05
CA ASP A 121 2.94 -14.54 7.61
C ASP A 121 4.08 -13.56 7.23
N LEU A 122 4.98 -14.01 6.37
CA LEU A 122 6.12 -13.21 5.92
C LEU A 122 5.71 -12.28 4.77
N GLU A 123 5.60 -11.00 5.06
CA GLU A 123 5.13 -9.98 4.12
C GLU A 123 6.20 -8.95 3.75
N ASP A 124 5.96 -8.19 2.68
CA ASP A 124 6.83 -7.09 2.26
C ASP A 124 6.79 -5.95 3.29
N PHE A 125 7.97 -5.45 3.69
CA PHE A 125 8.09 -4.30 4.58
C PHE A 125 8.22 -3.00 3.77
N ASP A 126 7.12 -2.25 3.73
CA ASP A 126 6.97 -0.95 3.06
C ASP A 126 6.66 0.17 4.06
N ASP A 127 6.22 1.33 3.57
CA ASP A 127 5.85 2.47 4.40
C ASP A 127 4.63 2.21 5.27
N ASP A 128 3.62 1.48 4.78
CA ASP A 128 2.44 1.10 5.59
C ASP A 128 2.87 0.24 6.79
N ALA A 129 3.66 -0.81 6.57
CA ALA A 129 4.17 -1.66 7.65
C ALA A 129 5.09 -0.87 8.63
N ALA A 130 5.86 0.09 8.13
CA ALA A 130 6.69 0.94 8.96
C ALA A 130 5.87 1.92 9.82
N GLU A 131 4.75 2.42 9.31
CA GLU A 131 3.79 3.23 10.07
C GLU A 131 3.12 2.40 11.16
N GLU A 132 2.72 1.16 10.86
CA GLU A 132 2.15 0.23 11.85
C GLU A 132 3.08 -0.06 13.01
N MET A 133 4.34 -0.37 12.72
CA MET A 133 5.36 -0.55 13.76
C MET A 133 5.71 0.75 14.48
N GLN A 134 5.66 1.90 13.80
CA GLN A 134 5.87 3.20 14.43
C GLN A 134 4.77 3.52 15.44
N GLU A 135 3.51 3.25 15.10
CA GLU A 135 2.36 3.52 15.97
C GLU A 135 2.34 2.62 17.20
N ALA A 136 2.71 1.35 17.05
CA ALA A 136 2.90 0.43 18.17
C ALA A 136 3.84 1.02 19.24
N GLY A 137 4.83 1.83 18.81
CA GLY A 137 5.73 2.56 19.69
C GLY A 137 6.65 1.67 20.51
N GLU A 138 6.76 0.39 20.13
CA GLU A 138 7.68 -0.58 20.70
C GLU A 138 8.97 -0.63 19.86
N PRO A 139 10.11 -1.05 20.43
CA PRO A 139 11.36 -1.14 19.68
C PRO A 139 11.32 -2.20 18.57
N VAL A 140 11.78 -1.83 17.38
CA VAL A 140 12.05 -2.75 16.28
C VAL A 140 13.53 -3.15 16.24
N GLN A 141 13.84 -4.31 15.68
CA GLN A 141 15.19 -4.73 15.31
C GLN A 141 15.33 -4.73 13.78
N VAL A 142 16.33 -4.01 13.28
CA VAL A 142 16.63 -3.93 11.85
C VAL A 142 17.78 -4.86 11.51
N PHE A 143 17.47 -5.96 10.83
CA PHE A 143 18.45 -6.91 10.31
C PHE A 143 18.88 -6.49 8.90
N VAL A 144 20.19 -6.56 8.64
CA VAL A 144 20.76 -6.09 7.39
C VAL A 144 21.54 -7.16 6.64
N ASP A 145 21.74 -6.94 5.34
CA ASP A 145 22.69 -7.70 4.53
C ASP A 145 24.14 -7.22 4.73
N TYR A 146 25.09 -7.83 4.00
CA TYR A 146 26.50 -7.44 4.03
C TYR A 146 26.81 -6.04 3.49
N ARG A 147 25.87 -5.39 2.81
CA ARG A 147 25.96 -4.00 2.34
C ARG A 147 25.38 -3.02 3.36
N GLY A 148 24.68 -3.53 4.38
CA GLY A 148 23.98 -2.73 5.38
C GLY A 148 22.58 -2.32 4.93
N GLU A 149 22.01 -2.99 3.93
CA GLU A 149 20.64 -2.78 3.47
C GLU A 149 19.68 -3.59 4.34
N ALA A 150 18.55 -3.00 4.75
CA ALA A 150 17.59 -3.63 5.65
C ALA A 150 16.81 -4.74 4.93
N VAL A 151 16.97 -5.98 5.39
CA VAL A 151 16.34 -7.16 4.77
C VAL A 151 15.17 -7.68 5.57
N TYR A 152 15.23 -7.59 6.90
CA TYR A 152 14.18 -8.07 7.78
C TYR A 152 14.03 -7.11 8.96
N ILE A 153 12.79 -6.76 9.27
CA ILE A 153 12.43 -5.92 10.39
C ILE A 153 11.58 -6.75 11.35
N GLU A 154 12.08 -6.94 12.57
CA GLU A 154 11.34 -7.59 13.65
C GLU A 154 10.75 -6.51 14.56
N GLY A 155 9.43 -6.50 14.72
CA GLY A 155 8.73 -5.54 15.56
C GLY A 155 7.30 -5.99 15.82
N ASP A 156 6.70 -5.47 16.89
CA ASP A 156 5.26 -5.58 17.08
C ASP A 156 4.58 -4.61 16.10
N VAL A 157 3.55 -5.08 15.41
CA VAL A 157 2.62 -4.22 14.66
C VAL A 157 1.39 -3.93 15.54
N GLU A 158 0.87 -2.71 15.48
CA GLU A 158 -0.49 -2.42 15.93
C GLU A 158 -1.31 -2.05 14.69
N GLU A 159 -2.55 -2.54 14.62
CA GLU A 159 -3.53 -2.14 13.60
C GLU A 159 -3.66 -0.60 13.60
N VAL A 160 -3.00 0.05 12.64
CA VAL A 160 -3.14 1.48 12.41
C VAL A 160 -4.57 1.68 11.96
N ALA A 161 -5.29 2.56 12.63
CA ALA A 161 -6.55 3.02 12.07
C ALA A 161 -6.20 3.72 10.77
N LYS A 162 -6.47 3.06 9.62
CA LYS A 162 -6.27 3.66 8.32
C LYS A 162 -6.92 5.04 8.35
N ASP A 163 -6.09 6.07 8.19
CA ASP A 163 -6.58 7.43 8.04
C ASP A 163 -7.26 7.59 6.67
N GLU A 164 -7.22 6.57 5.81
CA GLU A 164 -7.88 6.55 4.51
C GLU A 164 -9.08 5.62 4.50
N VAL A 165 -10.18 6.11 3.94
CA VAL A 165 -11.40 5.32 3.73
C VAL A 165 -11.76 5.33 2.25
N GLY A 166 -11.71 4.16 1.64
CA GLY A 166 -12.15 3.95 0.26
C GLY A 166 -13.67 3.85 0.14
N GLY A 167 -14.21 4.23 -1.02
CA GLY A 167 -15.61 4.04 -1.36
C GLY A 167 -15.94 4.18 -2.83
N ILE A 168 -17.18 3.85 -3.18
CA ILE A 168 -17.76 4.10 -4.51
C ILE A 168 -18.91 5.08 -4.40
N LEU A 169 -18.89 6.10 -5.26
CA LEU A 169 -19.98 7.08 -5.37
C LEU A 169 -21.28 6.43 -5.87
N LEU A 170 -22.37 6.61 -5.13
CA LEU A 170 -23.73 6.16 -5.48
C LEU A 170 -24.52 7.20 -6.28
N GLU A 171 -24.05 8.45 -6.29
CA GLU A 171 -24.58 9.51 -7.13
C GLU A 171 -23.48 10.48 -7.56
N ASP A 172 -23.78 11.35 -8.52
CA ASP A 172 -22.87 12.42 -8.91
C ASP A 172 -22.65 13.35 -7.70
N VAL A 173 -21.42 13.83 -7.52
CA VAL A 173 -21.11 14.72 -6.40
C VAL A 173 -21.77 16.07 -6.60
N ASP A 174 -22.51 16.52 -5.58
CA ASP A 174 -23.28 17.75 -5.60
C ASP A 174 -22.56 18.89 -4.86
N GLY A 175 -22.62 20.07 -5.46
CA GLY A 175 -22.18 21.31 -4.81
C GLY A 175 -23.31 22.24 -4.55
N TYR A 176 -23.33 22.83 -3.35
CA TYR A 176 -24.34 23.82 -3.03
C TYR A 176 -23.81 24.91 -2.10
N ARG A 177 -24.58 25.99 -1.97
CA ARG A 177 -24.34 26.99 -0.92
C ARG A 177 -25.32 26.82 0.22
N ASP A 178 -24.79 26.74 1.42
CA ASP A 178 -25.62 26.68 2.61
C ASP A 178 -26.37 28.00 2.86
N ALA A 179 -27.27 28.00 3.86
CA ALA A 179 -28.04 29.19 4.23
C ALA A 179 -27.20 30.40 4.68
N ARG A 180 -25.89 30.23 4.92
CA ARG A 180 -24.93 31.27 5.28
C ARG A 180 -24.06 31.71 4.10
N GLY A 181 -24.27 31.13 2.92
CA GLY A 181 -23.52 31.42 1.70
C GLY A 181 -22.12 30.79 1.68
N ARG A 182 -21.92 29.69 2.41
CA ARG A 182 -20.68 28.91 2.42
C ARG A 182 -20.78 27.83 1.35
N ASP A 183 -19.70 27.60 0.62
CA ASP A 183 -19.64 26.56 -0.41
C ASP A 183 -19.50 25.19 0.27
N MET A 184 -20.36 24.26 -0.13
CA MET A 184 -20.52 22.92 0.44
C MET A 184 -20.39 21.88 -0.67
N ILE A 185 -19.88 20.71 -0.30
CA ILE A 185 -19.83 19.50 -1.13
C ILE A 185 -20.66 18.42 -0.43
N GLU A 186 -21.53 17.75 -1.18
CA GLU A 186 -22.30 16.59 -0.73
C GLU A 186 -22.06 15.42 -1.66
N PHE A 187 -21.83 14.24 -1.10
CA PHE A 187 -21.72 13.00 -1.84
C PHE A 187 -22.23 11.81 -1.03
N VAL A 188 -22.70 10.80 -1.73
CA VAL A 188 -23.13 9.53 -1.14
C VAL A 188 -22.20 8.44 -1.65
N VAL A 189 -21.64 7.68 -0.72
CA VAL A 189 -20.71 6.58 -1.01
C VAL A 189 -21.18 5.32 -0.32
N VAL A 190 -20.85 4.18 -0.90
CA VAL A 190 -20.68 2.95 -0.12
C VAL A 190 -19.20 2.83 0.21
N ASN A 191 -18.88 2.80 1.50
CA ASN A 191 -17.51 2.68 1.96
C ASN A 191 -17.02 1.21 1.92
N GLU A 192 -15.75 1.00 2.22
CA GLU A 192 -15.11 -0.31 2.35
C GLU A 192 -15.79 -1.27 3.36
N MET A 193 -16.65 -0.77 4.25
CA MET A 193 -17.44 -1.60 5.18
C MET A 193 -18.81 -2.01 4.61
N GLY A 194 -19.12 -1.63 3.36
CA GLY A 194 -20.43 -1.84 2.75
C GLY A 194 -21.54 -0.94 3.30
N GLU A 195 -21.18 0.13 4.01
CA GLU A 195 -22.15 1.07 4.58
C GLU A 195 -22.37 2.26 3.62
N GLU A 196 -23.64 2.57 3.35
CA GLU A 196 -24.02 3.82 2.67
C GLU A 196 -23.80 5.01 3.62
N VAL A 197 -22.92 5.92 3.22
CA VAL A 197 -22.56 7.12 3.96
C VAL A 197 -22.81 8.34 3.09
N THR A 198 -23.66 9.25 3.58
CA THR A 198 -23.77 10.61 3.04
C THR A 198 -22.78 11.52 3.75
N VAL A 199 -21.88 12.13 2.97
CA VAL A 199 -20.94 13.13 3.45
C VAL A 199 -21.41 14.51 2.99
N ASP A 200 -21.53 15.44 3.92
CA ASP A 200 -21.84 16.86 3.66
C ASP A 200 -20.78 17.72 4.36
N LYS A 201 -19.90 18.35 3.56
CA LYS A 201 -18.69 19.03 4.04
C LYS A 201 -18.54 20.41 3.46
N ARG A 202 -17.84 21.27 4.22
CA ARG A 202 -17.49 22.61 3.76
C ARG A 202 -16.19 22.47 2.98
N LEU A 203 -16.12 23.07 1.80
CA LEU A 203 -14.89 23.05 1.03
C LEU A 203 -13.72 23.74 1.75
N ASP A 204 -13.99 24.80 2.51
CA ASP A 204 -12.94 25.48 3.30
C ASP A 204 -12.41 24.62 4.47
N ASP A 205 -13.00 23.44 4.71
CA ASP A 205 -12.56 22.49 5.74
C ASP A 205 -11.85 21.27 5.09
N ILE A 206 -11.59 21.29 3.78
CA ILE A 206 -10.82 20.29 3.01
C ILE A 206 -9.54 20.97 2.56
N ASP A 207 -8.40 20.35 2.84
CA ASP A 207 -7.07 20.89 2.55
C ASP A 207 -6.65 20.59 1.10
N GLU A 208 -7.03 19.43 0.57
CA GLU A 208 -6.64 18.99 -0.78
C GLU A 208 -7.74 18.21 -1.50
N ILE A 209 -7.85 18.43 -2.82
CA ILE A 209 -8.67 17.60 -3.72
C ILE A 209 -7.78 17.08 -4.85
N ARG A 210 -7.77 15.76 -5.06
CA ARG A 210 -7.10 15.11 -6.19
C ARG A 210 -8.09 14.57 -7.20
N ILE A 211 -7.80 14.77 -8.48
CA ILE A 211 -8.59 14.23 -9.59
C ILE A 211 -7.61 13.51 -10.52
N GLY A 212 -7.67 12.18 -10.55
CA GLY A 212 -6.68 11.36 -11.24
C GLY A 212 -5.27 11.63 -10.70
N TYR A 213 -4.39 12.16 -11.56
CA TYR A 213 -3.02 12.53 -11.20
C TYR A 213 -2.83 14.05 -10.95
N GLU A 214 -3.91 14.83 -10.96
CA GLU A 214 -3.85 16.27 -10.73
C GLU A 214 -4.25 16.62 -9.29
N GLU A 215 -3.35 17.33 -8.59
CA GLU A 215 -3.51 17.77 -7.20
C GLU A 215 -3.97 19.23 -7.14
N TYR A 216 -4.90 19.51 -6.23
CA TYR A 216 -5.46 20.85 -6.01
C TYR A 216 -5.47 21.20 -4.51
N ASP A 217 -4.46 21.96 -4.10
CA ASP A 217 -4.36 22.55 -2.75
C ASP A 217 -5.43 23.65 -2.57
N MET A 218 -6.29 23.48 -1.56
CA MET A 218 -7.39 24.37 -1.22
C MET A 218 -6.99 25.53 -0.30
N ASP A 219 -5.85 25.38 0.38
CA ASP A 219 -5.29 26.34 1.34
C ASP A 219 -4.32 27.33 0.69
N ASN A 220 -3.78 27.02 -0.50
CA ASN A 220 -2.91 27.92 -1.25
C ASN A 220 -3.66 28.99 -2.05
N ASP A 221 -3.40 30.25 -1.72
CA ASP A 221 -3.98 31.46 -2.30
C ASP A 221 -3.51 31.76 -3.75
N ASP A 222 -2.86 30.83 -4.45
CA ASP A 222 -2.03 31.16 -5.61
C ASP A 222 -2.48 30.60 -6.99
N GLU A 223 -3.33 29.56 -7.13
CA GLU A 223 -3.71 29.11 -8.50
C GLU A 223 -5.18 28.74 -8.76
N VAL A 224 -5.93 28.11 -7.85
CA VAL A 224 -7.31 27.64 -8.14
C VAL A 224 -8.22 27.68 -6.91
N ARG A 225 -9.48 28.08 -7.08
CA ARG A 225 -10.57 27.90 -6.11
C ARG A 225 -11.76 27.21 -6.76
N PHE A 226 -12.35 26.24 -6.07
CA PHE A 226 -13.65 25.68 -6.43
C PHE A 226 -14.77 26.55 -5.87
N VAL A 227 -15.73 26.93 -6.72
CA VAL A 227 -16.88 27.76 -6.33
C VAL A 227 -18.16 27.22 -6.97
N VAL A 228 -19.25 27.19 -6.20
CA VAL A 228 -20.59 26.85 -6.72
C VAL A 228 -21.24 28.08 -7.39
N GLU A 229 -21.65 27.95 -8.66
CA GLU A 229 -22.45 28.96 -9.40
C GLU A 229 -23.97 28.74 -9.28
N GLU A 230 -24.79 29.70 -9.73
CA GLU A 230 -26.26 29.78 -9.52
C GLU A 230 -27.08 28.58 -10.09
N ASP A 231 -26.46 27.67 -10.83
CA ASP A 231 -27.07 26.47 -11.42
C ASP A 231 -26.44 25.15 -10.87
N ASP A 232 -25.93 25.18 -9.63
CA ASP A 232 -25.33 24.03 -8.90
C ASP A 232 -24.11 23.40 -9.61
N ALA A 233 -23.50 24.14 -10.54
CA ALA A 233 -22.28 23.77 -11.21
C ALA A 233 -21.06 24.39 -10.52
N TRP A 234 -20.05 23.57 -10.28
CA TRP A 234 -18.75 24.04 -9.81
C TRP A 234 -17.98 24.73 -10.95
N VAL A 235 -17.17 25.71 -10.58
CA VAL A 235 -16.27 26.39 -11.52
C VAL A 235 -14.88 26.50 -10.89
N ARG A 236 -13.87 26.10 -11.65
CA ARG A 236 -12.46 26.37 -11.39
C ARG A 236 -12.19 27.86 -11.56
N VAL A 237 -11.86 28.57 -10.49
CA VAL A 237 -11.58 30.01 -10.55
C VAL A 237 -10.11 30.28 -10.24
N PRO A 238 -9.33 30.84 -11.18
CA PRO A 238 -7.99 31.32 -10.87
C PRO A 238 -8.02 32.37 -9.76
N VAL A 239 -7.14 32.24 -8.76
CA VAL A 239 -7.12 33.17 -7.64
C VAL A 239 -6.70 34.57 -8.11
N GLY A 240 -7.49 35.60 -7.73
CA GLY A 240 -7.23 37.02 -8.05
C GLY A 240 -8.28 37.73 -8.90
N GLU A 241 -9.25 37.01 -9.47
CA GLU A 241 -10.40 37.61 -10.12
C GLU A 241 -11.63 37.64 -9.20
N THR A 242 -12.31 38.79 -9.13
CA THR A 242 -13.58 38.87 -8.40
C THR A 242 -14.67 38.23 -9.26
N ALA A 243 -15.40 37.26 -8.72
CA ALA A 243 -16.47 36.46 -9.34
C ALA A 243 -17.68 37.26 -9.91
N THR A 244 -17.53 38.55 -10.17
CA THR A 244 -18.57 39.38 -10.80
C THR A 244 -18.34 39.60 -12.30
N HIS A 245 -17.14 39.31 -12.84
CA HIS A 245 -16.92 39.33 -14.29
C HIS A 245 -15.65 38.56 -14.70
N ILE A 246 -15.72 37.24 -14.63
CA ILE A 246 -14.71 36.36 -15.21
C ILE A 246 -15.32 35.80 -16.49
N GLU A 247 -14.84 36.25 -17.65
CA GLU A 247 -15.16 35.60 -18.92
C GLU A 247 -14.33 34.32 -18.99
N PHE A 248 -14.85 33.23 -18.42
CA PHE A 248 -14.24 31.91 -18.57
C PHE A 248 -14.22 31.55 -20.06
N ASN A 249 -13.06 31.12 -20.56
CA ASN A 249 -13.00 30.38 -21.80
C ASN A 249 -13.81 29.09 -21.57
N GLN A 250 -14.66 28.67 -22.52
CA GLN A 250 -15.54 27.50 -22.32
C GLN A 250 -14.78 26.19 -22.04
N GLU A 251 -13.45 26.20 -22.17
CA GLU A 251 -12.55 25.06 -21.97
C GLU A 251 -12.16 24.83 -20.49
N ASP A 252 -12.40 25.80 -19.58
CA ASP A 252 -11.96 25.72 -18.17
C ASP A 252 -13.14 25.59 -17.16
N ARG A 253 -14.36 25.38 -17.66
CA ARG A 253 -15.54 25.11 -16.83
C ARG A 253 -15.75 23.60 -16.80
N PHE A 254 -15.49 22.99 -15.65
CA PHE A 254 -15.91 21.64 -15.35
C PHE A 254 -16.85 21.69 -14.16
N ALA A 255 -18.09 21.20 -14.33
CA ALA A 255 -18.93 20.93 -13.17
C ALA A 255 -18.33 19.74 -12.42
N MET A 256 -18.42 19.69 -11.09
CA MET A 256 -17.94 18.52 -10.35
C MET A 256 -18.73 17.26 -10.70
N SER A 257 -19.99 17.40 -11.12
CA SER A 257 -20.77 16.33 -11.76
C SER A 257 -20.25 15.88 -13.13
N GLU A 258 -19.22 16.53 -13.69
CA GLU A 258 -18.47 16.05 -14.86
C GLU A 258 -17.12 15.42 -14.47
N ILE A 259 -16.69 15.56 -13.21
CA ILE A 259 -15.39 15.12 -12.69
C ILE A 259 -15.52 13.93 -11.71
N ALA A 260 -16.55 13.96 -10.87
CA ALA A 260 -16.84 13.01 -9.80
C ALA A 260 -18.27 12.50 -10.00
N THR A 261 -18.40 11.50 -10.86
CA THR A 261 -19.69 10.92 -11.28
C THR A 261 -19.98 9.63 -10.53
N LEU A 262 -21.26 9.25 -10.52
CA LEU A 262 -21.74 7.95 -10.10
C LEU A 262 -20.81 6.80 -10.57
N GLY A 263 -20.42 5.94 -9.62
CA GLY A 263 -19.60 4.76 -9.84
C GLY A 263 -18.08 5.02 -9.92
N MET A 264 -17.63 6.24 -9.66
CA MET A 264 -16.20 6.50 -9.45
C MET A 264 -15.76 6.03 -8.07
N VAL A 265 -14.52 5.53 -8.01
CA VAL A 265 -13.82 5.26 -6.75
C VAL A 265 -13.40 6.58 -6.16
N ILE A 266 -13.63 6.73 -4.87
CA ILE A 266 -13.21 7.87 -4.06
C ILE A 266 -12.43 7.35 -2.85
N GLU A 267 -11.42 8.09 -2.46
CA GLU A 267 -10.66 7.88 -1.23
C GLU A 267 -10.75 9.15 -0.39
N MET A 268 -10.95 8.96 0.91
CA MET A 268 -11.11 10.03 1.88
C MET A 268 -10.02 9.90 2.93
N THR A 269 -9.08 10.85 2.98
CA THR A 269 -8.09 10.91 4.04
C THR A 269 -8.64 11.71 5.22
N LEU A 270 -8.48 11.18 6.43
CA LEU A 270 -8.99 11.66 7.69
C LEU A 270 -7.85 12.24 8.52
N ASP A 271 -8.13 13.29 9.30
CA ASP A 271 -7.25 13.73 10.37
C ASP A 271 -7.38 12.83 11.61
N ALA A 272 -6.47 12.99 12.57
CA ALA A 272 -6.50 12.30 13.87
C ALA A 272 -7.79 12.53 14.71
N ALA A 273 -8.70 13.41 14.28
CA ALA A 273 -10.01 13.60 14.88
C ALA A 273 -11.16 12.99 14.05
N GLY A 274 -10.84 12.24 12.98
CA GLY A 274 -11.76 11.60 12.06
C GLY A 274 -12.43 12.56 11.08
N ASN A 275 -11.85 13.73 10.81
CA ASN A 275 -12.38 14.67 9.82
C ASN A 275 -11.70 14.46 8.48
N ILE A 276 -12.49 14.37 7.41
CA ILE A 276 -11.98 14.38 6.04
C ILE A 276 -11.21 15.68 5.79
N VAL A 277 -9.93 15.53 5.40
CA VAL A 277 -9.01 16.62 5.03
C VAL A 277 -8.57 16.54 3.58
N GLU A 278 -8.60 15.35 2.96
CA GLU A 278 -8.30 15.16 1.54
C GLU A 278 -9.39 14.32 0.86
N LEU A 279 -9.67 14.63 -0.40
CA LEU A 279 -10.53 13.83 -1.28
C LEU A 279 -9.81 13.48 -2.58
N THR A 280 -9.69 12.19 -2.86
CA THR A 280 -9.14 11.69 -4.14
C THR A 280 -10.22 11.05 -4.97
N PHE A 281 -10.40 11.53 -6.21
CA PHE A 281 -11.30 10.96 -7.21
C PHE A 281 -10.48 10.27 -8.30
N PHE A 282 -10.68 8.96 -8.49
CA PHE A 282 -9.93 8.20 -9.48
C PHE A 282 -10.63 8.25 -10.85
N GLU A 283 -9.93 8.75 -11.89
CA GLU A 283 -10.47 8.88 -13.26
C GLU A 283 -10.73 7.51 -13.92
N GLU A 284 -10.08 6.45 -13.45
CA GLU A 284 -10.35 5.09 -13.90
C GLU A 284 -11.64 4.60 -13.22
N ASN A 285 -12.76 4.80 -13.91
CA ASN A 285 -14.08 4.33 -13.48
C ASN A 285 -13.99 2.89 -12.95
N ALA A 286 -14.69 2.58 -11.84
CA ALA A 286 -15.02 1.21 -11.49
C ALA A 286 -15.94 0.65 -12.58
N SER A 287 -15.36 0.18 -13.70
CA SER A 287 -16.02 -0.39 -14.88
C SER A 287 -17.52 -0.02 -15.00
N THR A 288 -17.84 1.28 -15.01
CA THR A 288 -19.24 1.69 -15.14
C THR A 288 -19.60 1.41 -16.59
N GLY A 289 -20.60 0.56 -16.83
CA GLY A 289 -20.94 -0.01 -18.15
C GLY A 289 -21.37 0.98 -19.24
N TYR A 290 -21.01 2.26 -19.13
CA TYR A 290 -21.41 3.38 -19.97
C TYR A 290 -20.28 3.95 -20.85
N GLY A 291 -19.34 3.12 -21.30
CA GLY A 291 -18.33 3.57 -22.27
C GLY A 291 -17.60 2.43 -22.99
N ALA A 292 -18.07 2.06 -24.18
CA ALA A 292 -17.35 1.29 -25.21
C ALA A 292 -16.40 0.15 -24.72
N PHE A 293 -16.99 -1.02 -24.46
CA PHE A 293 -16.34 -2.33 -24.35
C PHE A 293 -15.17 -2.55 -25.34
N TYR A 294 -13.94 -2.27 -24.91
CA TYR A 294 -12.71 -2.71 -25.59
C TYR A 294 -11.57 -3.06 -24.61
N ASP A 295 -11.84 -3.41 -23.36
CA ASP A 295 -11.00 -4.29 -22.52
C ASP A 295 -11.65 -4.37 -21.13
N VAL A 296 -12.72 -5.16 -20.99
CA VAL A 296 -13.15 -5.54 -19.64
C VAL A 296 -12.26 -6.72 -19.27
N ARG A 297 -11.19 -6.45 -18.53
CA ARG A 297 -10.46 -7.51 -17.83
C ARG A 297 -11.40 -7.94 -16.72
N ASN A 298 -11.91 -9.17 -16.81
CA ASN A 298 -12.68 -9.75 -15.72
C ASN A 298 -11.64 -10.24 -14.71
N TYR A 299 -11.64 -9.66 -13.52
CA TYR A 299 -10.93 -10.18 -12.37
C TYR A 299 -11.93 -10.96 -11.52
N GLU A 300 -11.56 -12.16 -11.11
CA GLU A 300 -12.38 -13.02 -10.26
C GLU A 300 -11.88 -12.89 -8.82
N SER A 301 -12.80 -12.89 -7.84
CA SER A 301 -12.42 -13.01 -6.42
C SER A 301 -11.49 -14.21 -6.26
N GLY A 302 -10.30 -13.99 -5.67
CA GLY A 302 -9.23 -14.99 -5.57
C GLY A 302 -8.13 -14.90 -6.65
N ASP A 303 -8.22 -14.00 -7.64
CA ASP A 303 -7.05 -13.65 -8.46
C ASP A 303 -5.96 -13.01 -7.60
N ARG A 304 -4.82 -13.68 -7.43
CA ARG A 304 -3.69 -13.17 -6.62
C ARG A 304 -3.01 -11.92 -7.20
N PHE A 305 -3.30 -11.60 -8.46
CA PHE A 305 -2.66 -10.49 -9.16
C PHE A 305 -3.63 -9.74 -10.06
N ILE A 306 -3.69 -8.43 -9.91
CA ILE A 306 -4.40 -7.49 -10.79
C ILE A 306 -3.35 -6.63 -11.48
N GLU A 307 -3.30 -6.69 -12.82
CA GLU A 307 -2.32 -5.96 -13.64
C GLU A 307 -0.84 -6.20 -13.29
N GLY A 308 -0.53 -7.37 -12.73
CA GLY A 308 0.83 -7.71 -12.30
C GLY A 308 1.18 -7.18 -10.91
N LYS A 309 0.25 -6.51 -10.21
CA LYS A 309 0.36 -6.19 -8.80
C LYS A 309 -0.33 -7.26 -7.97
N ARG A 310 0.30 -7.71 -6.88
CA ARG A 310 -0.30 -8.69 -5.96
C ARG A 310 -1.47 -8.02 -5.22
N THR A 311 -2.58 -8.74 -5.08
CA THR A 311 -3.74 -8.28 -4.30
C THR A 311 -3.55 -8.64 -2.84
N SER A 312 -3.78 -7.69 -1.93
CA SER A 312 -3.81 -7.98 -0.49
C SER A 312 -5.11 -8.72 -0.12
N SER A 313 -5.02 -9.66 0.82
CA SER A 313 -6.15 -10.41 1.39
C SER A 313 -7.19 -9.52 2.10
N ASN A 314 -6.83 -8.26 2.39
CA ASN A 314 -7.70 -7.26 3.03
C ASN A 314 -8.16 -6.15 2.07
N MET A 315 -7.92 -6.29 0.76
CA MET A 315 -8.34 -5.29 -0.22
C MET A 315 -9.87 -5.27 -0.36
N PRO A 316 -10.55 -4.12 -0.18
CA PRO A 316 -11.98 -4.03 -0.38
C PRO A 316 -12.36 -4.19 -1.86
N VAL A 317 -13.37 -5.01 -2.11
CA VAL A 317 -13.86 -5.38 -3.44
C VAL A 317 -15.31 -5.00 -3.55
N PHE A 318 -15.57 -3.99 -4.38
CA PHE A 318 -16.93 -3.55 -4.67
C PHE A 318 -17.48 -4.35 -5.86
N ILE A 319 -18.45 -5.22 -5.60
CA ILE A 319 -19.10 -6.07 -6.58
C ILE A 319 -20.43 -5.43 -6.97
N VAL A 320 -20.58 -5.09 -8.26
CA VAL A 320 -21.83 -4.55 -8.81
C VAL A 320 -22.54 -5.67 -9.58
N GLU A 321 -23.62 -6.24 -9.05
CA GLU A 321 -24.31 -7.38 -9.68
C GLU A 321 -25.13 -6.97 -10.91
N ASP A 322 -25.78 -5.80 -10.89
CA ASP A 322 -26.64 -5.30 -11.97
C ASP A 322 -26.43 -3.79 -12.18
N ALA A 323 -25.37 -3.42 -12.92
CA ALA A 323 -24.94 -2.04 -13.19
C ALA A 323 -25.95 -1.14 -13.98
N PHE A 324 -27.22 -1.53 -14.10
CA PHE A 324 -28.15 -0.97 -15.09
C PHE A 324 -29.49 -0.44 -14.58
N VAL A 325 -29.86 -0.56 -13.29
CA VAL A 325 -31.22 -0.10 -12.88
C VAL A 325 -31.27 0.71 -11.58
N GLU A 326 -30.53 0.38 -10.51
CA GLU A 326 -30.51 1.11 -9.23
C GLU A 326 -29.22 0.69 -8.47
N TRP A 327 -28.26 1.60 -8.22
CA TRP A 327 -26.95 1.25 -7.61
C TRP A 327 -27.08 0.84 -6.13
N ASP A 328 -28.07 1.38 -5.41
CA ASP A 328 -28.22 1.17 -3.97
C ASP A 328 -28.64 -0.27 -3.59
N ASP A 329 -29.23 -1.03 -4.51
CA ASP A 329 -29.79 -2.37 -4.20
C ASP A 329 -28.90 -3.53 -4.71
N ASP A 330 -27.89 -3.27 -5.56
CA ASP A 330 -27.10 -4.29 -6.26
C ASP A 330 -25.56 -4.14 -6.06
N LEU A 331 -25.12 -3.34 -5.08
CA LEU A 331 -23.71 -3.19 -4.70
C LEU A 331 -23.42 -4.02 -3.44
N ASP A 332 -22.49 -4.97 -3.54
CA ASP A 332 -21.96 -5.73 -2.42
C ASP A 332 -20.50 -5.36 -2.19
N VAL A 333 -20.07 -5.32 -0.94
CA VAL A 333 -18.67 -5.08 -0.58
C VAL A 333 -18.15 -6.32 0.09
N ASN A 334 -17.20 -6.96 -0.59
CA ASN A 334 -16.48 -8.11 -0.05
C ASN A 334 -15.03 -7.71 0.20
N VAL A 335 -14.35 -8.48 1.02
CA VAL A 335 -12.90 -8.39 1.14
C VAL A 335 -12.31 -9.36 0.11
N TRP A 336 -11.17 -9.01 -0.47
CA TRP A 336 -10.48 -9.86 -1.43
C TRP A 336 -9.91 -11.08 -0.71
N GLU A 337 -10.73 -12.10 -0.49
CA GLU A 337 -10.26 -13.33 0.16
C GLU A 337 -9.32 -14.08 -0.80
N ASP A 338 -8.10 -14.39 -0.33
CA ASP A 338 -7.20 -15.32 -1.00
C ASP A 338 -7.84 -16.72 -0.84
N ASP A 339 -8.59 -17.13 -1.86
CA ASP A 339 -9.46 -18.31 -1.80
C ASP A 339 -8.59 -19.58 -1.89
N ASP A 340 -8.01 -20.00 -0.76
CA ASP A 340 -7.27 -21.27 -0.63
C ASP A 340 -8.20 -22.50 -0.57
N GLU A 341 -9.52 -22.34 -0.63
CA GLU A 341 -10.49 -23.43 -0.70
C GLU A 341 -11.18 -23.55 -2.08
N ILE A 342 -10.47 -24.09 -3.08
CA ILE A 342 -11.14 -24.89 -4.11
C ILE A 342 -11.21 -26.35 -3.65
N ASP A 343 -12.32 -26.66 -2.99
CA ASP A 343 -12.79 -28.02 -2.78
C ASP A 343 -12.96 -28.73 -4.15
N THR A 344 -12.50 -29.99 -4.20
CA THR A 344 -12.23 -30.87 -5.37
C THR A 344 -13.22 -30.93 -6.55
#